data_AF-H1KWU8-F1
#
_entry.id   AF-H1KWU8-F1
#
_cell.length_a   1.000
_cell.length_b   1.000
_cell.length_c   1.000
_cell.angle_alpha   90.00
_cell.angle_beta   90.00
_cell.angle_gamma   90.00
#
_symmetry.space_group_name_H-M   'P 1'
#
loop_
_entity.id
_entity.type
_entity.pdbx_description
1 polymer ?
#
loop_
_entity_poly.entity_id
_entity_poly.type
_entity_poly.pdbx_seq_one_letter_code
_entity_poly.pdbx_strand_id
1 'polypeptide(L)'
;MIVSDGAYGERAGNILKEHAKINEFTGFFRIPKPSNFFVDEIELPKEIVEKFKEADILITYTTHPDNTYEVCRRCREENPNIAIIVAAWRGNGQKKELQKFDAICPHIMCEIDEDNLNIEKYPKLKEFLKEFGKPKVKVYVEGGKVRDVEVLRTSICGSTIFMAENMVGMDVDDIGRKGSMLIQRYPCVAGKIHLFSDEECKKIKALTLHKEAIENGLMEIKYLRKK
;
A
#
# COMPACT_ATOMS: atom_id res chain seq x y z
N MET A 1 -1.49 12.61 -0.27
CA MET A 1 -1.20 13.01 1.14
C MET A 1 -1.25 11.81 2.08
N ILE A 2 -0.44 11.78 3.14
CA ILE A 2 -0.58 10.81 4.25
C ILE A 2 -0.85 11.51 5.59
N VAL A 3 -1.81 10.99 6.36
CA VAL A 3 -2.05 11.37 7.76
C VAL A 3 -1.83 10.17 8.68
N SER A 4 -1.19 10.37 9.84
CA SER A 4 -0.94 9.30 10.82
C SER A 4 -1.02 9.83 12.25
N ASP A 5 -1.44 8.96 13.18
CA ASP A 5 -1.42 9.23 14.63
C ASP A 5 -0.40 8.34 15.37
N GLY A 6 0.55 7.73 14.66
CA GLY A 6 1.49 6.82 15.30
C GLY A 6 2.72 6.50 14.47
N ALA A 7 3.33 5.35 14.79
CA ALA A 7 4.57 4.89 14.16
C ALA A 7 4.38 4.36 12.73
N TYR A 8 3.14 4.30 12.22
CA TYR A 8 2.85 3.77 10.89
C TYR A 8 2.74 4.89 9.84
N GLY A 9 2.95 4.51 8.58
CA GLY A 9 2.80 5.39 7.43
C GLY A 9 4.08 6.11 6.99
N GLU A 10 5.05 6.32 7.87
CA GLU A 10 6.31 7.03 7.52
C GLU A 10 7.05 6.36 6.36
N ARG A 11 7.11 5.03 6.37
CA ARG A 11 7.72 4.27 5.27
C ARG A 11 6.97 4.42 3.96
N ALA A 12 5.64 4.45 4.00
CA ALA A 12 4.84 4.71 2.81
C ALA A 12 5.10 6.13 2.29
N GLY A 13 5.25 7.11 3.18
CA GLY A 13 5.63 8.47 2.83
C GLY A 13 7.00 8.54 2.14
N ASN A 14 8.00 7.85 2.66
CA ASN A 14 9.34 7.81 2.04
C ASN A 14 9.29 7.16 0.66
N ILE A 15 8.58 6.05 0.51
CA ILE A 15 8.46 5.37 -0.79
C ILE A 15 7.71 6.22 -1.81
N LEU A 16 6.63 6.90 -1.41
CA LEU A 16 5.92 7.84 -2.29
C LEU A 16 6.82 9.01 -2.67
N LYS A 17 7.63 9.53 -1.75
CA LYS A 17 8.55 10.64 -2.00
C LYS A 17 9.70 10.24 -2.96
N GLU A 18 10.23 9.04 -2.83
CA GLU A 18 11.41 8.58 -3.56
C GLU A 18 11.08 7.94 -4.92
N HIS A 19 9.91 7.30 -5.04
CA HIS A 19 9.59 6.46 -6.20
C HIS A 19 8.39 6.93 -7.02
N ALA A 20 7.70 8.01 -6.65
CA ALA A 20 6.63 8.56 -7.47
C ALA A 20 7.23 9.33 -8.67
N LYS A 21 6.83 8.95 -9.89
CA LYS A 21 7.25 9.60 -11.14
C LYS A 21 6.09 10.36 -11.78
N ILE A 22 4.88 9.84 -11.64
CA ILE A 22 3.64 10.42 -12.14
C ILE A 22 2.89 11.12 -11.00
N ASN A 23 2.93 10.54 -9.80
CA ASN A 23 2.20 11.09 -8.65
C ASN A 23 3.02 12.15 -7.90
N GLU A 24 2.35 13.15 -7.36
CA GLU A 24 2.96 14.15 -6.49
C GLU A 24 2.70 13.83 -5.01
N PHE A 25 3.76 13.71 -4.22
CA PHE A 25 3.62 13.47 -2.78
C PHE A 25 3.50 14.79 -2.02
N THR A 26 2.26 15.16 -1.66
CA THR A 26 1.94 16.39 -0.90
C THR A 26 2.68 16.49 0.44
N GLY A 27 2.87 15.37 1.13
CA GLY A 27 3.48 15.36 2.46
C GLY A 27 2.92 14.31 3.41
N PHE A 28 3.66 14.14 4.52
CA PHE A 28 3.34 13.26 5.64
C PHE A 28 3.02 14.10 6.87
N PHE A 29 1.81 13.94 7.41
CA PHE A 29 1.29 14.76 8.50
C PHE A 29 1.01 13.88 9.73
N ARG A 30 1.54 14.29 10.88
CA ARG A 30 1.30 13.63 12.17
C ARG A 30 0.27 14.41 12.97
N ILE A 31 -0.74 13.72 13.47
CA ILE A 31 -1.68 14.26 14.45
C ILE A 31 -1.47 13.59 15.81
N PRO A 32 -1.76 14.29 16.92
CA PRO A 32 -1.73 13.68 18.24
C PRO A 32 -2.66 12.47 18.30
N LYS A 33 -2.20 11.41 18.97
CA LYS A 33 -3.05 10.26 19.29
C LYS A 33 -3.68 10.47 20.65
N PRO A 34 -5.03 10.46 20.74
CA PRO A 34 -5.68 10.49 22.03
C PRO A 34 -5.28 9.31 22.90
N SER A 35 -5.11 9.55 24.19
CA SER A 35 -4.84 8.51 25.20
C SER A 35 -6.11 7.79 25.64
N ASN A 36 -7.24 8.49 25.62
CA ASN A 36 -8.54 7.96 26.04
C ASN A 36 -9.24 7.27 24.87
N PHE A 37 -10.01 6.21 25.17
CA PHE A 37 -10.71 5.44 24.15
C PHE A 37 -11.86 6.20 23.48
N PHE A 38 -12.42 7.18 24.18
CA PHE A 38 -13.42 8.11 23.67
C PHE A 38 -12.94 9.53 23.92
N VAL A 39 -13.02 10.36 22.90
CA VAL A 39 -12.69 11.78 22.97
C VAL A 39 -13.91 12.58 22.57
N ASP A 40 -14.28 13.57 23.37
CA ASP A 40 -15.47 14.37 23.12
C ASP A 40 -15.31 15.26 21.87
N GLU A 41 -14.14 15.85 21.66
CA GLU A 41 -13.84 16.68 20.50
C GLU A 41 -12.42 16.42 19.97
N ILE A 42 -12.32 16.15 18.67
CA ILE A 42 -11.05 16.03 17.97
C ILE A 42 -10.94 17.20 17.00
N GLU A 43 -10.00 18.09 17.28
CA GLU A 43 -9.66 19.16 16.35
C GLU A 43 -8.44 18.77 15.52
N LEU A 44 -8.63 18.73 14.20
CA LEU A 44 -7.52 18.59 13.27
C LEU A 44 -6.78 19.92 13.10
N PRO A 45 -5.44 19.94 13.09
CA PRO A 45 -4.67 21.13 12.78
C PRO A 45 -5.13 21.76 11.45
N LYS A 46 -5.33 23.10 11.45
CA LYS A 46 -5.85 23.84 10.28
C LYS A 46 -5.05 23.59 9.01
N GLU A 47 -3.73 23.47 9.13
CA GLU A 47 -2.83 23.15 8.02
C GLU A 47 -3.21 21.85 7.30
N ILE A 48 -3.61 20.80 8.05
CA ILE A 48 -4.01 19.51 7.47
C ILE A 48 -5.36 19.67 6.74
N VAL A 49 -6.29 20.42 7.33
CA VAL A 49 -7.61 20.68 6.77
C VAL A 49 -7.51 21.44 5.44
N GLU A 50 -6.64 22.44 5.36
CA GLU A 50 -6.37 23.18 4.12
C GLU A 50 -5.81 22.25 3.05
N LYS A 51 -4.89 21.35 3.41
CA LYS A 51 -4.29 20.37 2.49
C LYS A 51 -5.29 19.33 1.96
N PHE A 52 -6.41 19.06 2.65
CA PHE A 52 -7.45 18.19 2.12
C PHE A 52 -8.08 18.74 0.84
N LYS A 53 -8.15 20.07 0.69
CA LYS A 53 -8.72 20.73 -0.50
C LYS A 53 -7.85 20.54 -1.74
N GLU A 54 -6.55 20.40 -1.54
CA GLU A 54 -5.55 20.26 -2.61
C GLU A 54 -5.25 18.80 -2.97
N ALA A 55 -5.52 17.86 -2.05
CA ALA A 55 -5.16 16.47 -2.23
C ALA A 55 -6.21 15.69 -3.06
N ASP A 56 -5.74 14.89 -4.02
CA ASP A 56 -6.60 13.94 -4.75
C ASP A 56 -6.82 12.64 -3.98
N ILE A 57 -5.83 12.23 -3.17
CA ILE A 57 -5.82 10.98 -2.43
C ILE A 57 -5.28 11.19 -1.02
N LEU A 58 -6.06 10.74 -0.05
CA LEU A 58 -5.67 10.61 1.35
C LEU A 58 -5.40 9.14 1.68
N ILE A 59 -4.21 8.84 2.18
CA ILE A 59 -3.93 7.56 2.84
C ILE A 59 -3.77 7.84 4.34
N THR A 60 -4.67 7.30 5.15
CA THR A 60 -4.58 7.45 6.62
C THR A 60 -4.07 6.18 7.29
N TYR A 61 -3.09 6.37 8.17
CA TYR A 61 -2.55 5.35 9.09
C TYR A 61 -2.96 5.62 10.54
N THR A 62 -4.00 6.44 10.75
CA THR A 62 -4.58 6.66 12.08
C THR A 62 -5.12 5.37 12.65
N THR A 63 -4.82 5.12 13.93
CA THR A 63 -5.14 3.90 14.65
C THR A 63 -6.20 4.11 15.71
N HIS A 64 -6.37 5.35 16.20
CA HIS A 64 -7.45 5.69 17.10
C HIS A 64 -8.77 5.81 16.30
N PRO A 65 -9.85 5.13 16.71
CA PRO A 65 -11.10 5.11 15.94
C PRO A 65 -11.66 6.51 15.70
N ASP A 66 -11.67 7.35 16.73
CA ASP A 66 -12.20 8.72 16.63
C ASP A 66 -11.34 9.60 15.71
N ASN A 67 -9.99 9.48 15.76
CA ASN A 67 -9.11 10.18 14.81
C ASN A 67 -9.41 9.73 13.37
N THR A 68 -9.53 8.42 13.14
CA THR A 68 -9.82 7.89 11.80
C THR A 68 -11.16 8.39 11.30
N TYR A 69 -12.17 8.41 12.17
CA TYR A 69 -13.50 8.94 11.82
C TYR A 69 -13.42 10.42 11.46
N GLU A 70 -12.81 11.25 12.32
CA GLU A 70 -12.74 12.69 12.15
C GLU A 70 -11.91 13.09 10.92
N VAL A 71 -10.77 12.42 10.70
CA VAL A 71 -9.96 12.59 9.49
C VAL A 71 -10.79 12.29 8.25
N CYS A 72 -11.52 11.17 8.20
CA CYS A 72 -12.35 10.83 7.06
C CYS A 72 -13.52 11.81 6.86
N ARG A 73 -14.18 12.23 7.95
CA ARG A 73 -15.30 13.18 7.94
C ARG A 73 -14.87 14.52 7.37
N ARG A 74 -13.88 15.17 8.00
CA ARG A 74 -13.38 16.50 7.60
C ARG A 74 -12.80 16.46 6.20
N CYS A 75 -12.05 15.41 5.86
CA CYS A 75 -11.52 15.22 4.52
C CYS A 75 -12.63 15.20 3.44
N ARG A 76 -13.72 14.45 3.68
CA ARG A 76 -14.85 14.40 2.74
C ARG A 76 -15.64 15.71 2.68
N GLU A 77 -15.80 16.41 3.81
CA GLU A 77 -16.47 17.71 3.88
C GLU A 77 -15.73 18.79 3.08
N GLU A 78 -14.40 18.86 3.24
CA GLU A 78 -13.58 19.87 2.56
C GLU A 78 -13.30 19.52 1.09
N ASN A 79 -13.30 18.23 0.74
CA ASN A 79 -13.10 17.76 -0.63
C ASN A 79 -14.00 16.54 -0.96
N PRO A 80 -15.16 16.75 -1.59
CA PRO A 80 -16.07 15.67 -1.96
C PRO A 80 -15.50 14.66 -2.96
N ASN A 81 -14.42 15.01 -3.69
CA ASN A 81 -13.84 14.18 -4.76
C ASN A 81 -12.58 13.42 -4.31
N ILE A 82 -12.11 13.60 -3.08
CA ILE A 82 -10.91 12.92 -2.58
C ILE A 82 -11.15 11.42 -2.42
N ALA A 83 -10.18 10.61 -2.85
CA ALA A 83 -10.16 9.19 -2.54
C ALA A 83 -9.56 8.98 -1.14
N ILE A 84 -10.29 8.30 -0.25
CA ILE A 84 -9.86 8.06 1.12
C ILE A 84 -9.49 6.58 1.28
N ILE A 85 -8.24 6.29 1.60
CA ILE A 85 -7.75 4.94 1.88
C ILE A 85 -7.37 4.86 3.36
N VAL A 86 -8.06 4.00 4.11
CA VAL A 86 -7.81 3.76 5.54
C VAL A 86 -6.96 2.51 5.67
N ALA A 87 -5.66 2.69 5.88
CA ALA A 87 -4.70 1.60 5.95
C ALA A 87 -4.74 0.84 7.28
N ALA A 88 -5.20 1.50 8.35
CA ALA A 88 -5.25 0.96 9.71
C ALA A 88 -6.68 1.00 10.27
N TRP A 89 -7.49 0.01 9.90
CA TRP A 89 -8.85 -0.17 10.43
C TRP A 89 -9.00 -1.51 11.16
N ARG A 90 -9.99 -1.61 12.05
CA ARG A 90 -10.27 -2.79 12.87
C ARG A 90 -11.76 -3.06 12.99
N GLY A 91 -12.15 -4.30 12.72
CA GLY A 91 -13.52 -4.79 12.90
C GLY A 91 -14.52 -4.26 11.88
N ASN A 92 -15.63 -4.98 11.72
CA ASN A 92 -16.67 -4.63 10.78
C ASN A 92 -17.48 -3.40 11.20
N GLY A 93 -17.54 -3.11 12.52
CA GLY A 93 -18.20 -1.92 13.04
C GLY A 93 -17.57 -0.63 12.53
N GLN A 94 -16.24 -0.48 12.71
CA GLN A 94 -15.52 0.68 12.19
C GLN A 94 -15.63 0.78 10.67
N LYS A 95 -15.49 -0.35 9.95
CA LYS A 95 -15.62 -0.37 8.50
C LYS A 95 -16.98 0.17 8.03
N LYS A 96 -18.09 -0.23 8.68
CA LYS A 96 -19.45 0.27 8.37
C LYS A 96 -19.58 1.77 8.61
N GLU A 97 -18.98 2.28 9.69
CA GLU A 97 -19.00 3.72 9.97
C GLU A 97 -18.23 4.52 8.93
N LEU A 98 -17.06 4.03 8.52
CA LEU A 98 -16.22 4.69 7.52
C LEU A 98 -16.81 4.65 6.09
N GLN A 99 -17.71 3.71 5.80
CA GLN A 99 -18.43 3.66 4.53
C GLN A 99 -19.30 4.90 4.29
N LYS A 100 -19.73 5.61 5.34
CA LYS A 100 -20.46 6.89 5.22
C LYS A 100 -19.66 7.96 4.47
N PHE A 101 -18.34 7.82 4.44
CA PHE A 101 -17.41 8.73 3.76
C PHE A 101 -16.82 8.13 2.48
N ASP A 102 -17.37 7.02 2.00
CA ASP A 102 -16.84 6.22 0.88
C ASP A 102 -15.37 5.81 1.08
N ALA A 103 -14.96 5.56 2.33
CA ALA A 103 -13.59 5.22 2.66
C ALA A 103 -13.26 3.78 2.23
N ILE A 104 -12.14 3.63 1.52
CA ILE A 104 -11.59 2.36 1.07
C ILE A 104 -10.82 1.73 2.23
N CYS A 105 -11.29 0.58 2.71
CA CYS A 105 -10.70 -0.16 3.83
C CYS A 105 -10.13 -1.50 3.34
N PRO A 106 -8.93 -1.51 2.74
CA PRO A 106 -8.32 -2.73 2.23
C PRO A 106 -7.88 -3.64 3.38
N HIS A 107 -7.97 -4.95 3.22
CA HIS A 107 -7.43 -5.93 4.15
C HIS A 107 -5.90 -5.82 4.26
N ILE A 108 -5.23 -5.61 3.12
CA ILE A 108 -3.82 -5.23 3.00
C ILE A 108 -3.61 -4.20 1.89
N MET A 109 -2.68 -3.26 2.06
CA MET A 109 -2.40 -2.23 1.04
C MET A 109 -1.90 -2.81 -0.30
N CYS A 110 -1.34 -4.02 -0.29
CA CYS A 110 -0.84 -4.70 -1.50
C CYS A 110 -1.95 -5.30 -2.37
N GLU A 111 -3.23 -5.26 -1.95
CA GLU A 111 -4.34 -5.79 -2.77
C GLU A 111 -5.09 -4.71 -3.56
N ILE A 112 -4.74 -3.45 -3.32
CA ILE A 112 -5.37 -2.30 -3.94
C ILE A 112 -5.02 -2.32 -5.43
N ASP A 113 -6.03 -2.50 -6.26
CA ASP A 113 -5.91 -2.55 -7.71
C ASP A 113 -7.13 -1.92 -8.38
N GLU A 114 -7.01 -1.66 -9.68
CA GLU A 114 -8.06 -1.04 -10.47
C GLU A 114 -9.33 -1.89 -10.56
N ASP A 115 -9.17 -3.21 -10.54
CA ASP A 115 -10.27 -4.16 -10.59
C ASP A 115 -11.09 -4.20 -9.29
N ASN A 116 -10.52 -3.72 -8.17
CA ASN A 116 -11.09 -3.86 -6.83
C ASN A 116 -11.70 -2.55 -6.31
N LEU A 117 -11.54 -1.44 -7.02
CA LEU A 117 -11.91 -0.10 -6.55
C LEU A 117 -12.82 0.61 -7.54
N ASN A 118 -13.67 1.49 -7.02
CA ASN A 118 -14.50 2.35 -7.85
C ASN A 118 -13.68 3.52 -8.43
N ILE A 119 -12.93 3.23 -9.49
CA ILE A 119 -12.11 4.23 -10.20
C ILE A 119 -12.97 5.24 -10.95
N GLU A 120 -14.15 4.84 -11.42
CA GLU A 120 -15.05 5.77 -12.14
C GLU A 120 -15.43 6.96 -11.25
N LYS A 121 -15.66 6.71 -9.95
CA LYS A 121 -15.92 7.75 -8.97
C LYS A 121 -14.67 8.57 -8.60
N TYR A 122 -13.50 7.92 -8.58
CA TYR A 122 -12.24 8.55 -8.19
C TYR A 122 -11.16 8.36 -9.28
N PRO A 123 -11.22 9.11 -10.40
CA PRO A 123 -10.35 8.88 -11.55
C PRO A 123 -8.86 9.05 -11.24
N LYS A 124 -8.52 9.93 -10.29
CA LYS A 124 -7.15 10.14 -9.81
C LYS A 124 -6.54 8.91 -9.13
N LEU A 125 -7.38 8.03 -8.59
CA LEU A 125 -6.94 6.75 -8.06
C LEU A 125 -6.34 5.87 -9.16
N LYS A 126 -6.81 5.97 -10.41
CA LYS A 126 -6.23 5.23 -11.55
C LYS A 126 -4.77 5.62 -11.79
N GLU A 127 -4.47 6.92 -11.72
CA GLU A 127 -3.11 7.44 -11.92
C GLU A 127 -2.19 6.99 -10.79
N PHE A 128 -2.67 7.04 -9.55
CA PHE A 128 -1.97 6.51 -8.39
C PHE A 128 -1.66 5.02 -8.50
N LEU A 129 -2.68 4.24 -8.90
CA LEU A 129 -2.54 2.79 -9.03
C LEU A 129 -1.59 2.39 -10.15
N LYS A 130 -1.20 3.27 -11.09
CA LYS A 130 -0.14 2.91 -12.06
C LYS A 130 1.20 2.62 -11.36
N GLU A 131 1.52 3.36 -10.31
CA GLU A 131 2.80 3.27 -9.61
C GLU A 131 2.73 2.49 -8.29
N PHE A 132 1.62 2.62 -7.56
CA PHE A 132 1.49 2.10 -6.20
C PHE A 132 0.23 1.25 -6.02
N GLY A 133 0.36 0.01 -5.51
CA GLY A 133 -0.79 -0.86 -5.26
C GLY A 133 -0.42 -2.35 -5.30
N LYS A 134 -1.24 -3.16 -5.99
CA LYS A 134 -0.95 -4.58 -6.25
C LYS A 134 0.38 -4.71 -7.01
N PRO A 135 1.38 -5.44 -6.49
CA PRO A 135 2.70 -5.51 -7.12
C PRO A 135 2.64 -5.98 -8.58
N LYS A 136 3.38 -5.32 -9.47
CA LYS A 136 3.61 -5.76 -10.86
C LYS A 136 5.10 -5.60 -11.18
N VAL A 137 5.73 -6.69 -11.60
CA VAL A 137 7.17 -6.74 -11.90
C VAL A 137 7.42 -7.44 -13.22
N LYS A 138 8.58 -7.19 -13.84
CA LYS A 138 9.15 -8.07 -14.86
C LYS A 138 10.45 -8.65 -14.33
N VAL A 139 10.60 -9.96 -14.42
CA VAL A 139 11.77 -10.70 -13.94
C VAL A 139 12.55 -11.18 -15.14
N TYR A 140 13.74 -10.63 -15.32
CA TYR A 140 14.63 -10.96 -16.42
C TYR A 140 15.57 -12.08 -16.00
N VAL A 141 15.56 -13.16 -16.77
CA VAL A 141 16.35 -14.36 -16.48
C VAL A 141 17.44 -14.56 -17.53
N GLU A 142 18.66 -14.83 -17.07
CA GLU A 142 19.80 -15.21 -17.91
C GLU A 142 20.57 -16.37 -17.27
N GLY A 143 20.84 -17.43 -18.06
CA GLY A 143 21.64 -18.56 -17.59
C GLY A 143 21.06 -19.31 -16.38
N GLY A 144 19.72 -19.33 -16.24
CA GLY A 144 19.05 -19.99 -15.11
C GLY A 144 19.03 -19.17 -13.81
N LYS A 145 19.48 -17.91 -13.85
CA LYS A 145 19.46 -16.98 -12.71
C LYS A 145 18.72 -15.70 -13.03
N VAL A 146 18.19 -15.05 -11.99
CA VAL A 146 17.60 -13.72 -12.10
C VAL A 146 18.71 -12.71 -12.36
N ARG A 147 18.67 -12.07 -13.53
CA ARG A 147 19.59 -11.00 -13.91
C ARG A 147 19.13 -9.66 -13.35
N ASP A 148 17.84 -9.36 -13.47
CA ASP A 148 17.26 -8.07 -13.10
C ASP A 148 15.76 -8.21 -12.83
N VAL A 149 15.20 -7.28 -12.05
CA VAL A 149 13.77 -7.22 -11.76
C VAL A 149 13.28 -5.78 -11.92
N GLU A 150 12.56 -5.50 -13.01
CA GLU A 150 11.94 -4.20 -13.24
C GLU A 150 10.64 -4.11 -12.44
N VAL A 151 10.54 -3.14 -11.52
CA VAL A 151 9.31 -2.86 -10.77
C VAL A 151 8.45 -1.88 -11.55
N LEU A 152 7.37 -2.40 -12.15
CA LEU A 152 6.39 -1.57 -12.88
C LEU A 152 5.44 -0.87 -11.91
N ARG A 153 5.06 -1.57 -10.83
CA ARG A 153 4.16 -1.07 -9.79
C ARG A 153 4.59 -1.67 -8.46
N THR A 154 4.88 -0.82 -7.47
CA THR A 154 5.33 -1.24 -6.15
C THR A 154 4.18 -1.29 -5.15
N SER A 155 4.31 -2.12 -4.11
CA SER A 155 3.51 -1.94 -2.91
C SER A 155 3.79 -0.58 -2.27
N ILE A 156 2.74 0.03 -1.69
CA ILE A 156 2.81 1.37 -1.07
C ILE A 156 3.86 1.45 0.04
N CYS A 157 4.13 0.34 0.74
CA CYS A 157 5.16 0.32 1.77
C CYS A 157 6.59 0.17 1.22
N GLY A 158 6.77 -0.26 -0.05
CA GLY A 158 8.08 -0.50 -0.66
C GLY A 158 8.58 -1.94 -0.57
N SER A 159 7.73 -2.88 -0.12
CA SER A 159 8.11 -4.29 0.00
C SER A 159 8.47 -4.93 -1.35
N THR A 160 7.85 -4.47 -2.44
CA THR A 160 8.11 -4.96 -3.80
C THR A 160 9.50 -4.56 -4.29
N ILE A 161 9.94 -3.33 -4.01
CA ILE A 161 11.28 -2.85 -4.35
C ILE A 161 12.33 -3.67 -3.59
N PHE A 162 12.15 -3.82 -2.27
CA PHE A 162 13.03 -4.66 -1.45
C PHE A 162 13.14 -6.09 -1.99
N MET A 163 12.01 -6.68 -2.38
CA MET A 163 11.99 -8.01 -2.99
C MET A 163 12.76 -8.03 -4.30
N ALA A 164 12.51 -7.09 -5.21
CA ALA A 164 13.17 -7.02 -6.51
C ALA A 164 14.70 -6.93 -6.39
N GLU A 165 15.21 -6.08 -5.51
CA GLU A 165 16.65 -5.91 -5.26
C GLU A 165 17.30 -7.20 -4.71
N ASN A 166 16.61 -7.89 -3.81
CA ASN A 166 17.11 -9.12 -3.18
C ASN A 166 16.89 -10.38 -4.03
N MET A 167 16.17 -10.26 -5.15
CA MET A 167 15.96 -11.38 -6.09
C MET A 167 17.10 -11.56 -7.08
N VAL A 168 17.89 -10.51 -7.34
CA VAL A 168 19.00 -10.57 -8.30
C VAL A 168 20.02 -11.63 -7.89
N GLY A 169 20.38 -12.50 -8.81
CA GLY A 169 21.31 -13.62 -8.61
C GLY A 169 20.69 -14.92 -8.09
N MET A 170 19.39 -14.92 -7.73
CA MET A 170 18.70 -16.15 -7.32
C MET A 170 18.50 -17.12 -8.48
N ASP A 171 18.51 -18.42 -8.20
CA ASP A 171 18.14 -19.45 -9.17
C ASP A 171 16.64 -19.38 -9.49
N VAL A 172 16.31 -19.61 -10.76
CA VAL A 172 14.94 -19.49 -11.29
C VAL A 172 14.02 -20.61 -10.79
N ASP A 173 14.60 -21.75 -10.40
CA ASP A 173 13.86 -22.85 -9.81
C ASP A 173 13.07 -22.37 -8.59
N ASP A 174 11.73 -22.49 -8.66
CA ASP A 174 10.80 -22.07 -7.61
C ASP A 174 10.96 -20.60 -7.18
N ILE A 175 11.31 -19.73 -8.13
CA ILE A 175 11.60 -18.30 -7.88
C ILE A 175 10.38 -17.54 -7.35
N GLY A 176 9.16 -17.89 -7.75
CA GLY A 176 7.94 -17.28 -7.22
C GLY A 176 7.83 -17.45 -5.70
N ARG A 177 8.04 -18.67 -5.19
CA ARG A 177 8.05 -18.92 -3.75
C ARG A 177 9.28 -18.31 -3.09
N LYS A 178 10.49 -18.57 -3.60
CA LYS A 178 11.73 -18.10 -2.95
C LYS A 178 11.78 -16.56 -2.90
N GLY A 179 11.38 -15.88 -3.97
CA GLY A 179 11.33 -14.42 -4.07
C GLY A 179 10.26 -13.81 -3.17
N SER A 180 9.02 -14.31 -3.21
CA SER A 180 7.97 -13.80 -2.32
C SER A 180 8.34 -13.97 -0.84
N MET A 181 9.02 -15.05 -0.46
CA MET A 181 9.47 -15.28 0.93
C MET A 181 10.42 -14.20 1.46
N LEU A 182 11.09 -13.41 0.60
CA LEU A 182 11.89 -12.27 1.02
C LEU A 182 11.05 -11.23 1.78
N ILE A 183 9.75 -11.12 1.50
CA ILE A 183 8.83 -10.22 2.21
C ILE A 183 8.71 -10.56 3.70
N GLN A 184 9.06 -11.78 4.13
CA GLN A 184 9.13 -12.11 5.56
C GLN A 184 10.28 -11.41 6.29
N ARG A 185 11.38 -11.13 5.57
CA ARG A 185 12.53 -10.39 6.09
C ARG A 185 12.30 -8.88 6.07
N TYR A 186 11.40 -8.44 5.20
CA TYR A 186 11.00 -7.05 5.12
C TYR A 186 10.14 -6.66 6.34
N PRO A 187 10.36 -5.49 6.97
CA PRO A 187 9.65 -5.07 8.19
C PRO A 187 8.20 -4.65 7.94
N CYS A 188 7.42 -5.44 7.21
CA CYS A 188 6.04 -5.18 6.87
C CYS A 188 5.12 -5.33 8.09
N VAL A 189 4.21 -4.36 8.23
CA VAL A 189 3.25 -4.21 9.35
C VAL A 189 2.09 -5.22 9.29
N ALA A 190 1.91 -5.92 8.15
CA ALA A 190 0.96 -7.04 8.09
C ALA A 190 1.27 -8.06 9.19
N GLY A 191 0.23 -8.49 9.91
CA GLY A 191 0.33 -9.40 11.05
C GLY A 191 1.15 -10.65 10.71
N LYS A 192 1.91 -11.16 11.68
CA LYS A 192 2.79 -12.32 11.49
C LYS A 192 1.95 -13.60 11.23
N ILE A 193 2.60 -14.61 10.67
CA ILE A 193 1.98 -15.91 10.42
C ILE A 193 1.78 -16.61 11.77
N HIS A 194 0.54 -16.93 12.10
CA HIS A 194 0.17 -17.73 13.26
C HIS A 194 -0.29 -19.11 12.77
N LEU A 195 0.46 -20.16 13.13
CA LEU A 195 0.25 -21.53 12.62
C LEU A 195 -1.07 -22.18 13.06
N PHE A 196 -1.73 -21.63 14.09
CA PHE A 196 -2.94 -22.18 14.72
C PHE A 196 -4.08 -21.15 14.76
N SER A 197 -4.17 -20.30 13.74
CA SER A 197 -5.23 -19.31 13.60
C SER A 197 -6.09 -19.66 12.39
N ASP A 198 -7.41 -19.68 12.59
CA ASP A 198 -8.38 -19.89 11.51
C ASP A 198 -8.53 -18.64 10.61
N GLU A 199 -8.06 -17.46 11.07
CA GLU A 199 -8.06 -16.25 10.26
C GLU A 199 -6.95 -16.25 9.19
N GLU A 200 -7.32 -15.88 7.96
CA GLU A 200 -6.37 -15.70 6.86
C GLU A 200 -5.33 -14.64 7.22
N CYS A 201 -4.09 -15.07 7.38
CA CYS A 201 -3.00 -14.19 7.78
C CYS A 201 -2.71 -13.15 6.68
N LYS A 202 -2.76 -11.86 7.05
CA LYS A 202 -2.41 -10.72 6.17
C LYS A 202 -1.03 -10.87 5.51
N LYS A 203 -0.05 -11.49 6.20
CA LYS A 203 1.26 -11.76 5.62
C LYS A 203 1.21 -12.81 4.53
N ILE A 204 0.46 -13.90 4.72
CA ILE A 204 0.28 -14.95 3.70
C ILE A 204 -0.32 -14.32 2.44
N LYS A 205 -1.37 -13.50 2.59
CA LYS A 205 -1.97 -12.80 1.45
C LYS A 205 -0.96 -11.88 0.72
N ALA A 206 -0.13 -11.14 1.47
CA ALA A 206 0.93 -10.34 0.87
C ALA A 206 1.96 -11.19 0.11
N LEU A 207 2.37 -12.34 0.66
CA LEU A 207 3.28 -13.28 0.00
C LEU A 207 2.67 -13.81 -1.30
N THR A 208 1.40 -14.22 -1.28
CA THR A 208 0.68 -14.73 -2.44
C THR A 208 0.64 -13.70 -3.58
N LEU A 209 0.30 -12.44 -3.28
CA LEU A 209 0.26 -11.38 -4.30
C LEU A 209 1.64 -11.09 -4.91
N HIS A 210 2.71 -11.16 -4.12
CA HIS A 210 4.07 -10.99 -4.64
C HIS A 210 4.52 -12.22 -5.46
N LYS A 211 4.13 -13.42 -5.04
CA LYS A 211 4.37 -14.66 -5.80
C LYS A 211 3.71 -14.58 -7.17
N GLU A 212 2.43 -14.23 -7.22
CA GLU A 212 1.68 -14.01 -8.47
C GLU A 212 2.38 -12.97 -9.36
N ALA A 213 2.85 -11.86 -8.77
CA ALA A 213 3.55 -10.82 -9.51
C ALA A 213 4.86 -11.32 -10.13
N ILE A 214 5.62 -12.15 -9.42
CA ILE A 214 6.83 -12.79 -9.94
C ILE A 214 6.48 -13.75 -11.08
N GLU A 215 5.54 -14.67 -10.84
CA GLU A 215 5.18 -15.73 -11.81
C GLU A 215 4.63 -15.15 -13.11
N ASN A 216 3.76 -14.13 -13.02
CA ASN A 216 3.24 -13.43 -14.20
C ASN A 216 4.29 -12.54 -14.90
N GLY A 217 5.33 -12.14 -14.18
CA GLY A 217 6.38 -11.26 -14.64
C GLY A 217 7.59 -11.96 -15.26
N LEU A 218 7.65 -13.29 -15.26
CA LEU A 218 8.81 -14.04 -15.75
C LEU A 218 9.00 -13.85 -17.26
N MET A 219 10.16 -13.32 -17.63
CA MET A 219 10.59 -13.09 -19.01
C MET A 219 11.88 -13.85 -19.28
N GLU A 220 11.82 -14.89 -20.12
CA GLU A 220 13.01 -15.58 -20.59
C GLU A 220 13.74 -14.73 -21.64
N ILE A 221 14.95 -14.27 -21.33
CA ILE A 221 15.84 -13.69 -22.35
C ILE A 221 16.46 -14.86 -23.11
N LYS A 222 15.85 -15.24 -24.24
CA LYS A 222 16.50 -16.16 -25.18
C LYS A 222 17.65 -15.43 -25.86
N TYR A 223 18.86 -15.96 -25.73
CA TYR A 223 20.04 -15.51 -26.47
C TYR A 223 19.71 -15.40 -27.96
N LEU A 224 19.61 -14.19 -28.49
CA LEU A 224 19.90 -13.96 -29.90
C LEU A 224 21.39 -14.21 -30.07
N ARG A 225 21.76 -15.46 -30.41
CA ARG A 225 23.09 -15.75 -30.96
C ARG A 225 23.27 -14.82 -32.15
N LYS A 226 24.07 -13.75 -32.00
CA LYS A 226 24.62 -13.03 -33.14
C LYS A 226 25.39 -14.07 -33.96
N LYS A 227 24.84 -14.40 -35.13
CA LYS A 227 25.57 -15.09 -36.20
C LYS A 227 26.72 -14.22 -36.68
#